data_AF-A0A561TYP4-F1
#
_entry.id   AF-A0A561TYP4-F1
#
_cell.length_a   1.000
_cell.length_b   1.000
_cell.length_c   1.000
_cell.angle_alpha   90.00
_cell.angle_beta   90.00
_cell.angle_gamma   90.00
#
_symmetry.space_group_name_H-M   'P 1'
#
loop_
_entity.id
_entity.type
_entity.pdbx_description
1 polymer ?
#
loop_
_entity_poly.entity_id
_entity_poly.type
_entity_poly.pdbx_seq_one_letter_code
_entity_poly.pdbx_strand_id
1 'polypeptide(L)'
;MKTVRTGSRADVGTFLRNAATALDRPVEHATKAHGAGIDRVRTAIAVGRELERRIPERVTTAWWKEERGERIFVDYNQTARDRTIASAYWVRPRPHAPVSAPLRWEEIDDAEPCDFDIRTMPARYAEVGDLHADMDEHAFRLDGLLELAARDEREHELGDLPYPPEYPKMPGEPKRVQPSRARREDGADSRGADDAS
;
A
#
# COMPACT_ATOMS: atom_id res chain seq x y z
N MET A 1 -8.35 25.53 -7.40
CA MET A 1 -9.27 24.74 -6.55
C MET A 1 -10.02 23.78 -7.45
N LYS A 2 -9.59 22.51 -7.53
CA LYS A 2 -10.33 21.43 -8.21
C LYS A 2 -10.32 20.22 -7.28
N THR A 3 -11.44 20.05 -6.60
CA THR A 3 -11.74 18.87 -5.80
C THR A 3 -12.08 17.74 -6.76
N VAL A 4 -11.28 16.68 -6.79
CA VAL A 4 -11.67 15.40 -7.38
C VAL A 4 -11.96 14.46 -6.23
N ARG A 5 -13.24 14.38 -5.86
CA ARG A 5 -13.75 13.28 -5.04
C ARG A 5 -14.09 12.14 -5.99
N THR A 6 -13.51 10.97 -5.73
CA THR A 6 -14.12 9.62 -5.73
C THR A 6 -13.03 8.58 -6.06
N GLY A 7 -12.52 7.90 -5.04
CA GLY A 7 -11.99 6.55 -5.21
C GLY A 7 -13.19 5.60 -5.20
N SER A 8 -13.45 4.94 -6.32
CA SER A 8 -14.56 4.01 -6.46
C SER A 8 -14.24 2.71 -5.69
N ARG A 9 -15.27 1.92 -5.36
CA ARG A 9 -15.12 0.59 -4.71
C ARG A 9 -14.26 -0.39 -5.53
N ALA A 10 -14.09 -0.13 -6.83
CA ALA A 10 -13.42 -0.99 -7.79
C ALA A 10 -11.90 -1.08 -7.56
N ASP A 11 -11.24 0.02 -7.18
CA ASP A 11 -9.77 0.07 -7.02
C ASP A 11 -9.26 -0.80 -5.86
N VAL A 12 -10.13 -1.12 -4.90
CA VAL A 12 -9.82 -1.98 -3.75
C VAL A 12 -9.80 -3.46 -4.15
N GLY A 13 -10.61 -3.87 -5.14
CA GLY A 13 -10.67 -5.25 -5.63
C GLY A 13 -9.36 -5.70 -6.28
N THR A 14 -8.73 -4.84 -7.08
CA THR A 14 -7.43 -5.10 -7.72
C THR A 14 -6.29 -5.19 -6.69
N PHE A 15 -6.26 -4.32 -5.68
CA PHE A 15 -5.26 -4.39 -4.60
C PHE A 15 -5.37 -5.70 -3.81
N LEU A 16 -6.59 -6.14 -3.50
CA LEU A 16 -6.83 -7.36 -2.71
C LEU A 16 -6.56 -8.64 -3.50
N ARG A 17 -6.91 -8.70 -4.80
CA ARG A 17 -6.51 -9.82 -5.66
C ARG A 17 -4.99 -9.93 -5.76
N ASN A 18 -4.28 -8.80 -5.89
CA ASN A 18 -2.81 -8.80 -5.95
C ASN A 18 -2.15 -9.21 -4.63
N ALA A 19 -2.71 -8.79 -3.50
CA ALA A 19 -2.23 -9.20 -2.18
C ALA A 19 -2.55 -10.67 -1.85
N ALA A 20 -3.73 -11.18 -2.21
CA ALA A 20 -4.14 -12.55 -1.94
C ALA A 20 -3.29 -13.59 -2.69
N THR A 21 -3.02 -13.33 -3.98
CA THR A 21 -2.15 -14.17 -4.81
C THR A 21 -0.72 -14.19 -4.25
N ALA A 22 -0.21 -13.06 -3.76
CA ALA A 22 1.11 -12.99 -3.13
C ALA A 22 1.20 -13.73 -1.77
N LEU A 23 0.06 -13.98 -1.11
CA LEU A 23 0.00 -14.55 0.23
C LEU A 23 -0.34 -16.04 0.28
N ASP A 24 -0.65 -16.66 -0.87
CA ASP A 24 -1.06 -18.07 -1.01
C ASP A 24 -2.23 -18.43 -0.07
N ARG A 25 -3.21 -17.52 0.06
CA ARG A 25 -4.40 -17.71 0.90
C ARG A 25 -5.68 -17.44 0.12
N PRO A 26 -6.70 -18.31 0.24
CA PRO A 26 -7.99 -18.08 -0.40
C PRO A 26 -8.70 -16.92 0.27
N VAL A 27 -9.26 -16.04 -0.56
CA VAL A 27 -10.18 -14.99 -0.11
C VAL A 27 -11.58 -15.43 -0.48
N GLU A 28 -12.45 -15.63 0.51
CA GLU A 28 -13.81 -16.15 0.30
C GLU A 28 -14.81 -15.03 -0.11
N HIS A 29 -15.97 -15.40 -0.67
CA HIS A 29 -16.91 -14.49 -1.35
C HIS A 29 -17.93 -13.72 -0.45
N ALA A 30 -18.20 -12.46 -0.84
CA ALA A 30 -19.35 -11.55 -0.61
C ALA A 30 -19.89 -11.18 0.81
N THR A 31 -19.98 -9.87 1.12
CA THR A 31 -21.21 -9.00 1.19
C THR A 31 -20.89 -7.62 1.80
N LYS A 32 -21.70 -6.60 1.43
CA LYS A 32 -21.57 -5.17 1.79
C LYS A 32 -21.50 -4.94 3.31
N ALA A 33 -20.38 -4.41 3.83
CA ALA A 33 -20.30 -3.94 5.22
C ALA A 33 -19.89 -2.46 5.33
N HIS A 34 -20.76 -1.69 5.98
CA HIS A 34 -20.51 -0.36 6.54
C HIS A 34 -19.47 -0.49 7.67
N GLY A 35 -18.38 0.30 7.61
CA GLY A 35 -17.18 0.18 8.47
C GLY A 35 -15.86 0.36 7.69
N ALA A 36 -15.96 0.26 6.36
CA ALA A 36 -14.90 0.14 5.35
C ALA A 36 -13.70 1.12 5.37
N GLY A 37 -13.64 2.16 6.20
CA GLY A 37 -12.51 3.10 6.20
C GLY A 37 -11.30 2.58 6.99
N ILE A 38 -11.52 2.33 8.28
CA ILE A 38 -10.48 1.89 9.23
C ILE A 38 -10.04 0.45 8.91
N ASP A 39 -11.01 -0.42 8.59
CA ASP A 39 -10.72 -1.81 8.26
C ASP A 39 -9.84 -1.94 7.01
N ARG A 40 -10.00 -1.06 6.00
CA ARG A 40 -9.14 -1.06 4.82
C ARG A 40 -7.68 -0.80 5.17
N VAL A 41 -7.42 0.23 5.97
CA VAL A 41 -6.05 0.57 6.37
C VAL A 41 -5.45 -0.56 7.22
N ARG A 42 -6.21 -1.12 8.16
CA ARG A 42 -5.75 -2.26 8.97
C ARG A 42 -5.38 -3.48 8.11
N THR A 43 -6.21 -3.81 7.12
CA THR A 43 -5.89 -4.92 6.20
C THR A 43 -4.67 -4.63 5.32
N ALA A 44 -4.49 -3.39 4.84
CA ALA A 44 -3.32 -3.02 4.06
C ALA A 44 -2.02 -3.07 4.90
N ILE A 45 -2.08 -2.65 6.16
CA ILE A 45 -0.97 -2.79 7.12
C ILE A 45 -0.62 -4.26 7.32
N ALA A 46 -1.62 -5.12 7.55
CA ALA A 46 -1.41 -6.55 7.77
C ALA A 46 -0.75 -7.23 6.56
N VAL A 47 -1.19 -6.90 5.34
CA VAL A 47 -0.53 -7.36 4.09
C VAL A 47 0.91 -6.88 4.03
N GLY A 48 1.16 -5.59 4.27
CA GLY A 48 2.51 -5.02 4.21
C GLY A 48 3.47 -5.70 5.19
N ARG A 49 3.02 -5.94 6.43
CA ARG A 49 3.80 -6.65 7.45
C ARG A 49 4.08 -8.09 7.07
N GLU A 50 3.10 -8.78 6.52
CA GLU A 50 3.28 -10.15 6.09
C GLU A 50 4.27 -10.26 4.92
N LEU A 51 4.23 -9.33 3.98
CA LEU A 51 5.23 -9.23 2.91
C LEU A 51 6.63 -8.92 3.49
N GLU A 52 6.75 -7.95 4.40
CA GLU A 52 8.02 -7.63 5.07
C GLU A 52 8.57 -8.81 5.89
N ARG A 53 7.72 -9.65 6.50
CA ARG A 53 8.16 -10.88 7.18
C ARG A 53 8.68 -11.94 6.22
N ARG A 54 8.07 -12.06 5.03
CA ARG A 54 8.44 -13.09 4.05
C ARG A 54 9.68 -12.72 3.24
N ILE A 55 9.86 -11.44 2.93
CA ILE A 55 10.96 -10.91 2.10
C ILE A 55 11.54 -9.59 2.69
N PRO A 56 12.09 -9.63 3.92
CA PRO A 56 12.51 -8.44 4.67
C PRO A 56 13.61 -7.62 4.00
N GLU A 57 14.41 -8.26 3.15
CA GLU A 57 15.48 -7.65 2.36
C GLU A 57 14.97 -6.87 1.15
N ARG A 58 13.71 -7.08 0.73
CA ARG A 58 13.12 -6.41 -0.44
C ARG A 58 11.94 -5.51 -0.11
N VAL A 59 11.21 -5.77 0.97
CA VAL A 59 9.97 -5.05 1.30
C VAL A 59 10.08 -4.40 2.68
N THR A 60 9.44 -3.24 2.84
CA THR A 60 9.31 -2.59 4.14
C THR A 60 8.00 -1.83 4.33
N THR A 61 7.54 -1.77 5.58
CA THR A 61 6.45 -0.90 6.04
C THR A 61 6.94 0.33 6.80
N ALA A 62 8.26 0.57 6.83
CA ALA A 62 8.87 1.68 7.56
C ALA A 62 8.38 3.06 7.05
N TRP A 63 7.78 3.83 7.97
CA TRP A 63 7.22 5.14 7.66
C TRP A 63 8.30 6.14 7.24
N TRP A 64 9.44 6.16 7.94
CA TRP A 64 10.53 7.10 7.68
C TRP A 64 11.33 6.70 6.44
N LYS A 65 11.58 7.65 5.54
CA LYS A 65 12.32 7.39 4.29
C LYS A 65 13.74 6.90 4.58
N GLU A 66 14.38 7.42 5.62
CA GLU A 66 15.72 7.01 6.04
C GLU A 66 15.81 5.54 6.49
N GLU A 67 14.70 4.95 6.96
CA GLU A 67 14.66 3.57 7.47
C GLU A 67 14.39 2.54 6.35
N ARG A 68 14.00 3.00 5.16
CA ARG A 68 13.60 2.11 4.06
C ARG A 68 14.80 1.46 3.38
N GLY A 69 15.93 2.17 3.27
CA GLY A 69 17.06 1.73 2.45
C GLY A 69 16.65 1.58 0.99
N GLU A 70 17.13 0.53 0.32
CA GLU A 70 16.82 0.20 -1.09
C GLU A 70 15.56 -0.69 -1.25
N ARG A 71 14.76 -0.82 -0.19
CA ARG A 71 13.58 -1.70 -0.16
C ARG A 71 12.34 -1.02 -0.73
N ILE A 72 11.43 -1.84 -1.25
CA ILE A 72 10.11 -1.45 -1.73
C ILE A 72 9.24 -1.12 -0.52
N PHE A 73 8.77 0.12 -0.45
CA PHE A 73 7.84 0.56 0.58
C PHE A 73 6.39 0.22 0.22
N VAL A 74 5.72 -0.55 1.08
CA VAL A 74 4.28 -0.79 0.97
C VAL A 74 3.54 0.41 1.55
N ASP A 75 3.04 1.29 0.68
CA ASP A 75 2.31 2.49 1.07
C ASP A 75 0.86 2.17 1.50
N TYR A 76 0.73 1.56 2.68
CA TYR A 76 -0.56 1.17 3.29
C TYR A 76 -1.52 2.37 3.43
N ASN A 77 -0.97 3.58 3.56
CA ASN A 77 -1.74 4.81 3.70
C ASN A 77 -2.47 5.23 2.42
N GLN A 78 -2.21 4.62 1.24
CA GLN A 78 -3.02 4.85 0.04
C GLN A 78 -4.46 4.36 0.19
N THR A 79 -4.72 3.45 1.12
CA THR A 79 -6.08 2.95 1.42
C THR A 79 -6.86 3.85 2.37
N ALA A 80 -6.22 4.86 2.95
CA ALA A 80 -6.87 5.87 3.76
C ALA A 80 -7.78 6.77 2.90
N ARG A 81 -8.72 7.48 3.54
CA ARG A 81 -9.67 8.36 2.86
C ARG A 81 -8.95 9.54 2.18
N ASP A 82 -9.52 10.05 1.11
CA ASP A 82 -9.05 11.26 0.42
C ASP A 82 -7.59 11.18 -0.09
N ARG A 83 -7.14 9.96 -0.41
CA ARG A 83 -5.89 9.70 -1.12
C ARG A 83 -6.12 9.62 -2.62
N THR A 84 -5.16 10.14 -3.37
CA THR A 84 -5.21 10.15 -4.83
C THR A 84 -4.57 8.90 -5.39
N ILE A 85 -5.33 8.11 -6.13
CA ILE A 85 -4.84 6.99 -6.92
C ILE A 85 -5.19 7.23 -8.39
N ALA A 86 -4.27 6.88 -9.30
CA ALA A 86 -4.57 6.91 -10.73
C ALA A 86 -5.49 5.73 -11.07
N SER A 87 -6.56 5.97 -11.82
CA SER A 87 -7.45 4.89 -12.27
C SER A 87 -6.76 4.02 -13.33
N ALA A 88 -7.31 2.83 -13.58
CA ALA A 88 -6.98 2.04 -14.75
C ALA A 88 -7.14 2.91 -16.03
N TYR A 89 -6.23 2.70 -16.99
CA TYR A 89 -6.17 3.43 -18.27
C TYR A 89 -5.95 4.95 -18.16
N TRP A 90 -5.62 5.46 -16.99
CA TRP A 90 -5.29 6.88 -16.79
C TRP A 90 -3.97 7.26 -17.46
N VAL A 91 -3.98 8.30 -18.30
CA VAL A 91 -2.76 8.91 -18.88
C VAL A 91 -2.08 9.83 -17.87
N ARG A 92 -0.82 9.55 -17.54
CA ARG A 92 -0.05 10.31 -16.55
C ARG A 92 0.54 11.59 -17.18
N PRO A 93 0.52 12.74 -16.48
CA PRO A 93 1.11 13.99 -16.96
C PRO A 93 2.64 13.97 -16.77
N ARG A 94 3.32 13.09 -17.51
CA ARG A 94 4.78 12.92 -17.53
C ARG A 94 5.26 12.92 -18.98
N PRO A 95 6.57 13.17 -19.23
CA PRO A 95 7.16 12.90 -20.54
C PRO A 95 6.78 11.50 -21.03
N HIS A 96 6.56 11.35 -22.33
CA HIS A 96 6.04 10.14 -22.98
C HIS A 96 4.57 9.77 -22.66
N ALA A 97 3.86 10.52 -21.81
CA ALA A 97 2.45 10.28 -21.50
C ALA A 97 2.12 8.81 -21.17
N PRO A 98 2.80 8.20 -20.19
CA PRO A 98 2.60 6.79 -19.86
C PRO A 98 1.19 6.56 -19.32
N VAL A 99 0.66 5.35 -19.53
CA VAL A 99 -0.69 4.96 -19.15
C VAL A 99 -0.64 3.98 -17.98
N SER A 100 -1.56 4.12 -17.02
CA SER A 100 -1.78 3.14 -15.96
C SER A 100 -2.45 1.88 -16.54
N ALA A 101 -1.67 1.06 -17.23
CA ALA A 101 -2.15 -0.10 -17.97
C ALA A 101 -2.42 -1.30 -17.05
N PRO A 102 -3.64 -1.87 -17.06
CA PRO A 102 -3.88 -3.19 -16.51
C PRO A 102 -3.07 -4.25 -17.28
N LEU A 103 -2.53 -5.22 -16.53
CA LEU A 103 -1.73 -6.33 -17.04
C LEU A 103 -2.29 -7.65 -16.50
N ARG A 104 -2.07 -8.73 -17.24
CA ARG A 104 -2.21 -10.10 -16.75
C ARG A 104 -1.03 -10.46 -15.87
N TRP A 105 -1.19 -11.46 -15.01
CA TRP A 105 -0.13 -11.89 -14.09
C TRP A 105 1.12 -12.38 -14.81
N GLU A 106 0.92 -13.05 -15.95
CA GLU A 106 1.99 -13.63 -16.76
C GLU A 106 2.83 -12.57 -17.48
N GLU A 107 2.36 -11.32 -17.54
CA GLU A 107 3.05 -10.22 -18.21
C GLU A 107 3.96 -9.43 -17.25
N ILE A 108 3.84 -9.62 -15.94
CA ILE A 108 4.46 -8.72 -14.94
C ILE A 108 5.99 -8.78 -14.99
N ASP A 109 6.57 -9.97 -15.19
CA ASP A 109 8.02 -10.15 -15.13
C ASP A 109 8.76 -9.50 -16.33
N ASP A 110 8.06 -9.35 -17.46
CA ASP A 110 8.61 -8.82 -18.71
C ASP A 110 8.19 -7.36 -19.00
N ALA A 111 7.20 -6.85 -18.28
CA ALA A 111 6.61 -5.54 -18.55
C ALA A 111 7.49 -4.38 -18.06
N GLU A 112 7.81 -3.44 -18.96
CA GLU A 112 8.40 -2.16 -18.59
C GLU A 112 7.35 -1.04 -18.58
N PRO A 113 7.38 -0.11 -17.60
CA PRO A 113 6.41 1.00 -17.56
C PRO A 113 6.39 1.89 -18.81
N CYS A 114 7.49 1.93 -19.58
CA CYS A 114 7.58 2.69 -20.82
C CYS A 114 6.94 2.01 -22.04
N ASP A 115 6.57 0.73 -21.93
CA ASP A 115 5.86 0.01 -22.99
C ASP A 115 4.41 0.49 -23.15
N PHE A 116 3.90 1.19 -22.13
CA PHE A 116 2.50 1.57 -22.03
C PHE A 116 2.35 3.09 -22.00
N ASP A 117 1.97 3.63 -23.15
CA ASP A 117 1.75 5.06 -23.35
C ASP A 117 0.50 5.35 -24.18
N ILE A 118 0.20 6.64 -24.36
CA ILE A 118 -0.97 7.09 -25.12
C ILE A 118 -1.00 6.59 -26.58
N ARG A 119 0.15 6.21 -27.15
CA ARG A 119 0.27 5.76 -28.55
C ARG A 119 0.12 4.24 -28.68
N THR A 120 0.63 3.50 -27.70
CA THR A 120 0.64 2.02 -27.68
C THR A 120 -0.65 1.43 -27.11
N MET A 121 -1.27 2.11 -26.15
CA MET A 121 -2.44 1.59 -25.43
C MET A 121 -3.67 1.29 -26.29
N PRO A 122 -4.02 2.09 -27.31
CA PRO A 122 -5.17 1.76 -28.17
C PRO A 122 -5.01 0.42 -28.89
N ALA A 123 -3.81 0.10 -29.39
CA ALA A 123 -3.54 -1.16 -30.07
C ALA A 123 -3.63 -2.33 -29.08
N ARG A 124 -3.04 -2.19 -27.89
CA ARG A 124 -3.13 -3.18 -26.81
C ARG A 124 -4.58 -3.44 -26.41
N TYR A 125 -5.37 -2.38 -26.18
CA TYR A 125 -6.77 -2.54 -25.78
C TYR A 125 -7.60 -3.27 -26.85
N ALA A 126 -7.33 -3.02 -28.14
CA ALA A 126 -7.97 -3.75 -29.23
C ALA A 126 -7.59 -5.24 -29.25
N GLU A 127 -6.38 -5.58 -28.82
CA GLU A 127 -5.88 -6.97 -28.76
C GLU A 127 -6.40 -7.74 -27.55
N VAL A 128 -6.31 -7.16 -26.34
CA VAL A 128 -6.57 -7.88 -25.09
C VAL A 128 -7.90 -7.52 -24.41
N GLY A 129 -8.57 -6.46 -24.87
CA GLY A 129 -9.80 -5.94 -24.28
C GLY A 129 -9.59 -5.25 -22.93
N ASP A 130 -10.68 -5.12 -22.17
CA ASP A 130 -10.64 -4.64 -20.79
C ASP A 130 -10.34 -5.80 -19.84
N LEU A 131 -9.11 -5.83 -19.31
CA LEU A 131 -8.66 -6.87 -18.37
C LEU A 131 -9.33 -6.79 -16.99
N HIS A 132 -10.07 -5.72 -16.71
CA HIS A 132 -10.84 -5.55 -15.49
C HIS A 132 -12.36 -5.68 -15.72
N ALA A 133 -12.81 -6.12 -16.90
CA ALA A 133 -14.23 -6.17 -17.24
C ALA A 133 -15.10 -6.96 -16.24
N ASP A 134 -14.58 -8.05 -15.70
CA ASP A 134 -15.25 -8.94 -14.76
C ASP A 134 -14.95 -8.60 -13.28
N MET A 135 -14.23 -7.52 -13.01
CA MET A 135 -13.75 -7.19 -11.67
C MET A 135 -14.89 -7.10 -10.66
N ASP A 136 -15.99 -6.46 -11.06
CA ASP A 136 -17.15 -6.21 -10.19
C ASP A 136 -18.01 -7.46 -9.97
N GLU A 137 -17.82 -8.50 -10.78
CA GLU A 137 -18.49 -9.81 -10.62
C GLU A 137 -17.84 -10.64 -9.49
N HIS A 138 -16.57 -10.34 -9.17
CA HIS A 138 -15.77 -11.09 -8.22
C HIS A 138 -15.57 -10.32 -6.90
N ALA A 139 -16.53 -10.45 -5.99
CA ALA A 139 -16.45 -9.85 -4.66
C ALA A 139 -15.76 -10.77 -3.63
N PHE A 140 -14.77 -10.21 -2.93
CA PHE A 140 -13.95 -10.89 -1.93
C PHE A 140 -14.16 -10.33 -0.51
N ARG A 141 -14.00 -11.18 0.50
CA ARG A 141 -14.11 -10.82 1.93
C ARG A 141 -12.75 -10.44 2.52
N LEU A 142 -12.76 -9.74 3.64
CA LEU A 142 -11.54 -9.27 4.31
C LEU A 142 -11.20 -10.00 5.60
N ASP A 143 -12.01 -10.98 6.03
CA ASP A 143 -11.91 -11.58 7.37
C ASP A 143 -10.53 -12.19 7.64
N GLY A 144 -9.93 -12.86 6.65
CA GLY A 144 -8.59 -13.44 6.81
C GLY A 144 -7.51 -12.38 7.08
N LEU A 145 -7.61 -11.22 6.43
CA LEU A 145 -6.68 -10.10 6.64
C LEU A 145 -6.98 -9.37 7.95
N LEU A 146 -8.24 -9.29 8.35
CA LEU A 146 -8.64 -8.72 9.64
C LEU A 146 -8.19 -9.59 10.80
N GLU A 147 -8.27 -10.92 10.67
CA GLU A 147 -7.75 -11.85 11.67
C GLU A 147 -6.21 -11.78 11.74
N LEU A 148 -5.53 -11.61 10.60
CA LEU A 148 -4.09 -11.37 10.58
C LEU A 148 -3.72 -10.07 11.31
N ALA A 149 -4.46 -8.98 11.07
CA ALA A 149 -4.28 -7.72 11.79
C ALA A 149 -4.53 -7.88 13.30
N ALA A 150 -5.59 -8.61 13.69
CA ALA A 150 -5.90 -8.87 15.07
C ALA A 150 -4.85 -9.77 15.75
N ARG A 151 -4.24 -10.70 15.02
CA ARG A 151 -3.10 -11.50 15.50
C ARG A 151 -1.88 -10.63 15.76
N ASP A 152 -1.51 -9.76 14.81
CA ASP A 152 -0.41 -8.81 14.98
C ASP A 152 -0.58 -7.96 16.25
N GLU A 153 -1.82 -7.51 16.54
CA GLU A 153 -2.15 -6.76 17.75
C GLU A 153 -1.97 -7.58 19.04
N ARG A 154 -2.47 -8.83 19.05
CA ARG A 154 -2.48 -9.69 20.26
C ARG A 154 -1.13 -10.33 20.57
N GLU A 155 -0.41 -10.75 19.55
CA GLU A 155 0.78 -11.61 19.69
C GLU A 155 2.09 -10.84 19.51
N HIS A 156 2.06 -9.71 18.80
CA HIS A 156 3.26 -8.95 18.46
C HIS A 156 3.21 -7.50 18.96
N GLU A 157 2.12 -7.09 19.62
CA GLU A 157 1.88 -5.72 20.07
C GLU A 157 1.94 -4.69 18.92
N LEU A 158 1.75 -5.17 17.68
CA LEU A 158 1.83 -4.38 16.47
C LEU A 158 0.45 -3.84 16.11
N GLY A 159 0.10 -2.70 16.71
CA GLY A 159 -1.15 -1.98 16.45
C GLY A 159 -1.16 -1.17 15.15
N ASP A 160 -1.81 -0.02 15.18
CA ASP A 160 -1.91 0.88 14.01
C ASP A 160 -0.54 1.46 13.62
N LEU A 161 -0.36 1.79 12.34
CA LEU A 161 0.85 2.45 11.85
C LEU A 161 0.63 3.97 11.71
N PRO A 162 1.72 4.77 11.67
CA PRO A 162 1.58 6.21 11.52
C PRO A 162 0.81 6.59 10.26
N TYR A 163 -0.10 7.55 10.43
CA TYR A 163 -0.79 8.22 9.32
C TYR A 163 0.02 9.44 8.87
N PRO A 164 -0.21 9.94 7.65
CA PRO A 164 0.37 11.21 7.22
C PRO A 164 0.00 12.33 8.20
N PRO A 165 0.95 13.22 8.57
CA PRO A 165 0.72 14.29 9.56
C PRO A 165 -0.47 15.21 9.22
N GLU A 166 -0.77 15.34 7.93
CA GLU A 166 -1.79 16.24 7.38
C GLU A 166 -3.22 15.64 7.41
N TYR A 167 -3.38 14.39 7.86
CA TYR A 167 -4.66 13.68 7.75
C TYR A 167 -5.63 14.04 8.90
N PRO A 168 -6.84 14.56 8.62
CA PRO A 168 -7.81 14.95 9.64
C PRO A 168 -8.42 13.74 10.37
N LYS A 169 -8.53 13.82 11.69
CA LYS A 169 -9.15 12.77 12.52
C LYS A 169 -10.67 12.74 12.35
N MET A 170 -11.24 11.53 12.32
CA MET A 170 -12.70 11.37 12.35
C MET A 170 -13.23 11.41 13.79
N PRO A 171 -14.47 11.87 14.04
CA PRO A 171 -15.10 11.74 15.35
C PRO A 171 -15.22 10.26 15.76
N GLY A 172 -14.72 9.90 16.94
CA GLY A 172 -14.71 8.52 17.44
C GLY A 172 -13.52 7.66 17.02
N GLU A 173 -12.54 8.23 16.30
CA GLU A 173 -11.32 7.52 15.92
C GLU A 173 -10.37 7.32 17.13
N PRO A 174 -9.81 6.10 17.34
CA PRO A 174 -8.80 5.84 18.36
C PRO A 174 -7.55 6.71 18.23
N LYS A 175 -6.74 6.79 19.29
CA LYS A 175 -5.50 7.57 19.29
C LYS A 175 -4.47 6.94 18.34
N ARG A 176 -4.21 7.62 17.21
CA ARG A 176 -3.17 7.23 16.24
C ARG A 176 -1.78 7.22 16.88
N VAL A 177 -0.96 6.27 16.46
CA VAL A 177 0.47 6.24 16.76
C VAL A 177 1.12 7.43 16.07
N GLN A 178 1.77 8.29 16.86
CA GLN A 178 2.56 9.39 16.31
C GLN A 178 3.89 8.82 15.81
N PRO A 179 4.38 9.22 14.63
CA PRO A 179 5.68 8.78 14.16
C PRO A 179 6.75 9.38 15.07
N SER A 180 7.37 8.56 15.93
CA SER A 180 8.58 8.93 16.65
C SER A 180 9.78 8.58 15.78
N ARG A 181 10.71 9.52 15.62
CA ARG A 181 11.97 9.29 14.92
C ARG A 181 12.90 8.48 15.82
N ALA A 182 13.57 7.47 15.28
CA ALA A 182 14.70 6.86 15.98
C ALA A 182 15.77 7.94 16.25
N ARG A 183 16.15 8.11 17.53
CA ARG A 183 17.24 9.02 17.90
C ARG A 183 18.52 8.44 17.31
N ARG A 184 19.29 9.23 16.54
CA ARG A 184 20.66 8.85 16.21
C ARG A 184 21.41 8.69 17.52
N GLU A 185 22.02 7.53 17.75
CA GLU A 185 23.04 7.39 18.77
C GLU A 185 24.26 8.15 18.28
N ASP A 186 24.31 9.45 18.60
CA ASP A 186 25.54 10.22 18.50
C ASP A 186 26.48 9.65 19.58
N GLY A 187 27.48 8.88 19.13
CA GLY A 187 28.48 8.27 19.99
C GLY A 187 29.14 9.31 20.89
N ALA A 188 28.89 9.18 22.19
CA ALA A 188 29.65 9.86 23.21
C ALA A 188 31.06 9.23 23.26
N ASP A 189 32.04 9.89 22.64
CA ASP A 189 33.44 9.65 23.00
C ASP A 189 33.79 10.55 24.19
N SER A 190 33.60 10.01 25.39
CA SER A 190 34.20 10.54 26.61
C SER A 190 35.40 9.68 27.00
N ARG A 191 36.60 10.14 26.64
CA ARG A 191 37.83 9.97 27.43
C ARG A 191 38.47 11.35 27.45
N GLY A 192 38.41 12.11 28.54
CA GLY A 192 38.88 11.72 29.86
C GLY A 192 40.31 12.23 29.99
N ALA A 193 40.46 13.36 30.68
CA ALA A 193 41.70 14.04 30.98
C ALA A 193 42.65 13.17 31.82
N ASP A 194 43.95 13.50 31.76
CA ASP A 194 45.02 13.34 32.76
C ASP A 194 46.33 13.75 32.04
N ASP A 195 47.33 14.46 32.55
CA ASP A 195 47.62 15.17 33.80
C ASP A 195 48.88 16.04 33.48
N ALA A 196 49.16 17.01 34.33
CA ALA A 196 50.19 18.02 34.25
C ALA A 196 51.65 17.51 34.27
N SER A 197 52.54 18.25 33.59
CA SER A 197 53.77 18.86 34.16
C SER A 197 54.44 19.77 33.13
#